data_AF-A0A3D3A5M3-F1
#
_entry.id   AF-A0A3D3A5M3-F1
#
_cell.length_a   1.000
_cell.length_b   1.000
_cell.length_c   1.000
_cell.angle_alpha   90.00
_cell.angle_beta   90.00
_cell.angle_gamma   90.00
#
_symmetry.space_group_name_H-M   'P 1'
#
loop_
_entity.id
_entity.type
_entity.pdbx_description
1 polymer ?
#
loop_
_entity_poly.entity_id
_entity_poly.type
_entity_poly.pdbx_seq_one_letter_code
_entity_poly.pdbx_strand_id
1 'polypeptide(L)'
;MTLTRDDLGDAIVELNQSFFVSPIGVIEQVNTTGSEFDNLISNGVQAYAHDVSGDCHHKYAIVDHSEVGSDPLVITGSHNWSSSAENVNDENTVIVHNARVANLYHQEFRGILNALNGGGDAVQDLGVRHWTLMPNPAREQAWVQGVNATDAVTVLDAGGRQVQLDVWRQGNVAQLELGALSPGMYHVVVTAANGVVTTTRLAVQ
;
A
#
# COMPACT_ATOMS: atom_id res chain seq x y z
N MET A 1 10.16 -0.67 -12.50
CA MET A 1 11.15 -1.60 -11.91
C MET A 1 10.85 -3.05 -12.30
N THR A 2 11.88 -3.89 -12.40
CA THR A 2 11.76 -5.36 -12.46
C THR A 2 12.03 -5.94 -11.08
N LEU A 3 11.10 -6.74 -10.54
CA LEU A 3 11.23 -7.44 -9.26
C LEU A 3 10.98 -8.93 -9.49
N THR A 4 12.03 -9.73 -9.38
CA THR A 4 11.99 -11.19 -9.63
C THR A 4 12.83 -11.99 -8.62
N ARG A 5 13.07 -11.41 -7.44
CA ARG A 5 13.76 -12.06 -6.33
C ARG A 5 12.74 -12.50 -5.31
N ASP A 6 12.58 -13.81 -5.18
CA ASP A 6 11.63 -14.43 -4.26
C ASP A 6 11.85 -13.97 -2.82
N ASP A 7 13.11 -13.84 -2.37
CA ASP A 7 13.42 -13.44 -1.00
C ASP A 7 13.03 -11.98 -0.68
N LEU A 8 13.05 -11.10 -1.68
CA LEU A 8 12.54 -9.73 -1.53
C LEU A 8 11.02 -9.69 -1.61
N GLY A 9 10.41 -10.51 -2.47
CA GLY A 9 8.96 -10.70 -2.52
C GLY A 9 8.40 -11.20 -1.19
N ASP A 10 9.00 -12.25 -0.64
CA ASP A 10 8.65 -12.87 0.64
C ASP A 10 8.80 -11.88 1.80
N ALA A 11 9.88 -11.09 1.83
CA ALA A 11 10.07 -10.07 2.86
C ALA A 11 8.96 -9.00 2.83
N ILE A 12 8.52 -8.59 1.64
CA ILE A 12 7.40 -7.64 1.49
C ILE A 12 6.08 -8.26 1.94
N VAL A 13 5.83 -9.53 1.58
CA VAL A 13 4.65 -10.28 2.01
C VAL A 13 4.62 -10.41 3.53
N GLU A 14 5.75 -10.77 4.16
CA GLU A 14 5.88 -10.87 5.61
C GLU A 14 5.62 -9.52 6.29
N LEU A 15 6.20 -8.44 5.76
CA LEU A 15 5.95 -7.09 6.27
C LEU A 15 4.48 -6.68 6.15
N ASN A 16 3.77 -7.10 5.11
CA ASN A 16 2.34 -6.83 4.95
C ASN A 16 1.46 -7.52 6.00
N GLN A 17 1.95 -8.61 6.60
CA GLN A 17 1.28 -9.26 7.74
C GLN A 17 1.53 -8.51 9.07
N SER A 18 2.45 -7.55 9.10
CA SER A 18 2.73 -6.75 10.30
C SER A 18 1.67 -5.67 10.50
N PHE A 19 1.28 -5.45 11.77
CA PHE A 19 0.39 -4.36 12.13
C PHE A 19 0.99 -2.97 11.80
N PHE A 20 2.33 -2.86 11.78
CA PHE A 20 3.06 -1.58 11.74
C PHE A 20 3.63 -1.22 10.36
N VAL A 21 3.68 -2.14 9.39
CA VAL A 21 4.11 -1.83 8.01
C VAL A 21 3.02 -2.16 6.98
N SER A 22 2.75 -1.25 6.05
CA SER A 22 1.82 -1.48 4.93
C SER A 22 2.55 -1.15 3.63
N PRO A 23 3.14 -2.16 2.97
CA PRO A 23 3.87 -1.94 1.73
C PRO A 23 2.91 -1.57 0.60
N ILE A 24 3.31 -0.56 -0.18
CA ILE A 24 2.64 -0.14 -1.41
C ILE A 24 3.70 -0.07 -2.50
N GLY A 25 3.42 -0.61 -3.69
CA GLY A 25 4.40 -0.69 -4.77
C GLY A 25 3.84 -0.42 -6.16
N VAL A 26 4.73 -0.03 -7.08
CA VAL A 26 4.45 0.06 -8.53
C VAL A 26 5.48 -0.81 -9.26
N ILE A 27 5.01 -1.71 -10.12
CA ILE A 27 5.84 -2.67 -10.85
C ILE A 27 5.57 -2.54 -12.35
N GLU A 28 6.62 -2.44 -13.16
CA GLU A 28 6.51 -2.31 -14.61
C GLU A 28 6.39 -3.68 -15.28
N GLN A 29 7.35 -4.56 -15.01
CA GLN A 29 7.51 -5.81 -15.74
C GLN A 29 6.65 -6.94 -15.15
N VAL A 30 5.37 -6.69 -14.94
CA VAL A 30 4.45 -7.61 -14.24
C VAL A 30 4.27 -8.95 -14.96
N ASN A 31 4.36 -8.96 -16.30
CA ASN A 31 4.17 -10.14 -17.14
C ASN A 31 5.48 -10.89 -17.47
N THR A 32 6.60 -10.55 -16.82
CA THR A 32 7.87 -11.25 -17.04
C THR A 32 7.93 -12.52 -16.21
N THR A 33 8.56 -13.57 -16.73
CA THR A 33 8.78 -14.82 -15.98
C THR A 33 9.51 -14.54 -14.66
N GLY A 34 8.93 -15.01 -13.56
CA GLY A 34 9.47 -14.79 -12.20
C GLY A 34 9.13 -13.43 -11.61
N SER A 35 8.24 -12.64 -12.22
CA SER A 35 7.73 -11.41 -11.60
C SER A 35 7.01 -11.70 -10.28
N GLU A 36 7.35 -10.95 -9.23
CA GLU A 36 6.68 -11.05 -7.93
C GLU A 36 5.29 -10.40 -7.89
N PHE A 37 4.85 -9.74 -8.96
CA PHE A 37 3.60 -8.97 -8.95
C PHE A 37 2.39 -9.81 -8.50
N ASP A 38 2.18 -10.98 -9.10
CA ASP A 38 1.05 -11.86 -8.74
C ASP A 38 1.18 -12.42 -7.32
N ASN A 39 2.41 -12.73 -6.87
CA ASN A 39 2.68 -13.17 -5.51
C ASN A 39 2.28 -12.08 -4.49
N LEU A 40 2.68 -10.84 -4.74
CA LEU A 40 2.34 -9.70 -3.88
C LEU A 40 0.83 -9.47 -3.82
N ILE A 41 0.15 -9.40 -4.97
CA ILE A 41 -1.31 -9.19 -5.03
C ILE A 41 -2.07 -10.33 -4.34
N SER A 42 -1.68 -11.59 -4.59
CA SER A 42 -2.34 -12.75 -4.00
C SER A 42 -2.21 -12.82 -2.47
N ASN A 43 -1.15 -12.21 -1.91
CA ASN A 43 -0.92 -12.06 -0.47
C ASN A 43 -1.42 -10.72 0.10
N GLY A 44 -2.23 -9.98 -0.67
CA GLY A 44 -2.89 -8.75 -0.20
C GLY A 44 -1.97 -7.55 -0.07
N VAL A 45 -0.79 -7.56 -0.70
CA VAL A 45 0.07 -6.38 -0.82
C VAL A 45 -0.54 -5.43 -1.85
N GLN A 46 -0.55 -4.13 -1.54
CA GLN A 46 -1.05 -3.12 -2.46
C GLN A 46 0.01 -2.82 -3.54
N ALA A 47 0.02 -3.59 -4.62
CA ALA A 47 0.90 -3.37 -5.76
C ALA A 47 0.11 -2.88 -6.99
N TYR A 48 0.72 -2.06 -7.82
CA TYR A 48 0.13 -1.54 -9.05
C TYR A 48 0.98 -1.92 -10.25
N ALA A 49 0.36 -2.43 -11.30
CA ALA A 49 1.01 -2.57 -12.59
C ALA A 49 1.18 -1.17 -13.20
N HIS A 50 2.37 -0.86 -13.71
CA HIS A 50 2.58 0.30 -14.56
C HIS A 50 2.42 -0.12 -16.02
N ASP A 51 1.24 0.13 -16.59
CA ASP A 51 0.86 -0.23 -17.95
C ASP A 51 0.52 0.98 -18.84
N VAL A 52 0.82 2.18 -18.35
CA VAL A 52 0.64 3.45 -19.07
C VAL A 52 1.84 3.76 -19.97
N SER A 53 1.67 4.73 -20.87
CA SER A 53 2.72 5.10 -21.84
C SER A 53 4.00 5.60 -21.17
N GLY A 54 5.13 5.06 -21.63
CA GLY A 54 6.48 5.39 -21.13
C GLY A 54 6.90 4.43 -20.01
N ASP A 55 8.19 4.12 -19.91
CA ASP A 55 8.64 3.11 -18.95
C ASP A 55 8.80 3.71 -17.54
N CYS A 56 8.22 3.07 -16.52
CA CYS A 56 8.58 3.35 -15.12
C CYS A 56 9.93 2.69 -14.79
N HIS A 57 11.01 3.39 -15.16
CA HIS A 57 12.38 2.91 -14.98
C HIS A 57 12.96 3.19 -13.59
N HIS A 58 12.18 3.76 -12.67
CA HIS A 58 12.57 3.95 -11.27
C HIS A 58 12.94 2.62 -10.60
N LYS A 59 13.99 2.64 -9.78
CA LYS A 59 14.30 1.59 -8.79
C LYS A 59 14.55 2.25 -7.46
N TYR A 60 13.55 2.22 -6.58
CA TYR A 60 13.70 2.69 -5.22
C TYR A 60 12.69 2.06 -4.27
N ALA A 61 13.02 2.10 -2.98
CA ALA A 61 12.11 1.89 -1.87
C ALA A 61 12.18 3.08 -0.93
N ILE A 62 11.06 3.41 -0.30
CA ILE A 62 10.97 4.49 0.68
C ILE A 62 10.50 3.87 1.98
N VAL A 63 11.19 4.18 3.08
CA VAL A 63 10.84 3.72 4.42
C VAL A 63 10.59 4.93 5.30
N ASP A 64 9.48 4.90 6.05
CA ASP A 64 9.12 5.86 7.10
C ASP A 64 9.13 7.36 6.69
N HIS A 65 8.85 7.69 5.43
CA HIS A 65 8.92 9.08 4.92
C HIS A 65 8.13 10.13 5.74
N SER A 66 7.10 9.71 6.46
CA SER A 66 6.21 10.55 7.27
C SER A 66 6.52 10.51 8.77
N GLU A 67 7.38 9.59 9.23
CA GLU A 67 7.73 9.42 10.64
C GLU A 67 9.15 9.95 10.92
N VAL A 68 9.28 11.28 10.99
CA VAL A 68 10.58 11.95 11.17
C VAL A 68 11.28 11.55 12.48
N GLY A 69 10.54 11.05 13.47
CA GLY A 69 11.09 10.55 14.72
C GLY A 69 11.76 9.17 14.65
N SER A 70 11.60 8.43 13.54
CA SER A 70 12.29 7.17 13.30
C SER A 70 13.63 7.40 12.57
N ASP A 71 13.87 6.68 11.48
CA ASP A 71 15.02 6.84 10.58
C ASP A 71 14.55 6.77 9.11
N PRO A 72 13.88 7.82 8.60
CA PRO A 72 13.36 7.80 7.25
C PRO A 72 14.48 7.69 6.22
N LEU A 73 14.34 6.74 5.30
CA LEU A 73 15.38 6.45 4.32
C LEU A 73 14.82 6.12 2.94
N VAL A 74 15.71 6.22 1.96
CA VAL A 74 15.47 5.77 0.59
C VAL A 74 16.56 4.79 0.21
N ILE A 75 16.15 3.65 -0.34
CA ILE A 75 17.02 2.72 -1.05
C ILE A 75 16.83 3.03 -2.53
N THR A 76 17.89 3.35 -3.27
CA THR A 76 17.80 3.68 -4.71
C THR A 76 19.08 3.31 -5.44
N GLY A 77 19.06 3.34 -6.77
CA GLY A 77 20.24 3.09 -7.57
C GLY A 77 19.88 2.66 -8.99
N SER A 78 20.81 1.95 -9.63
CA SER A 78 20.57 1.32 -10.93
C SER A 78 19.96 -0.09 -10.78
N HIS A 79 20.11 -0.69 -9.60
CA HIS A 79 19.80 -2.09 -9.30
C HIS A 79 18.30 -2.39 -9.41
N ASN A 80 17.95 -3.25 -10.37
CA ASN A 80 16.65 -3.92 -10.34
C ASN A 80 16.68 -5.00 -9.26
N TRP A 81 15.53 -5.34 -8.68
CA TRP A 81 15.44 -6.36 -7.65
C TRP A 81 15.31 -7.76 -8.27
N SER A 82 16.34 -8.16 -9.03
CA SER A 82 16.43 -9.42 -9.77
C SER A 82 17.74 -10.14 -9.49
N SER A 83 17.75 -11.47 -9.66
CA SER A 83 18.95 -12.28 -9.41
C SER A 83 20.12 -11.95 -10.33
N SER A 84 19.85 -11.50 -11.56
CA SER A 84 20.88 -11.05 -12.50
C SER A 84 21.50 -9.73 -12.06
N ALA A 85 20.69 -8.78 -11.57
CA ALA A 85 21.21 -7.52 -11.03
C ALA A 85 22.06 -7.74 -9.77
N GLU A 86 21.74 -8.77 -8.98
CA GLU A 86 22.51 -9.14 -7.79
C GLU A 86 23.85 -9.82 -8.11
N ASN A 87 23.88 -10.76 -9.07
CA ASN A 87 24.99 -11.70 -9.20
C ASN A 87 25.79 -11.56 -10.50
N VAL A 88 25.30 -10.77 -11.47
CA VAL A 88 25.85 -10.76 -12.83
C VAL A 88 26.14 -9.34 -13.32
N ASN A 89 25.24 -8.40 -13.11
CA ASN A 89 25.39 -7.03 -13.63
C ASN A 89 26.24 -6.17 -12.69
N ASP A 90 26.95 -5.21 -13.27
CA ASP A 90 27.56 -4.11 -12.52
C ASP A 90 26.51 -3.05 -12.19
N GLU A 91 25.94 -3.15 -10.98
CA GLU A 91 24.87 -2.29 -10.49
C GLU A 91 25.28 -1.61 -9.18
N ASN A 92 24.61 -0.51 -8.84
CA ASN A 92 24.80 0.16 -7.56
C ASN A 92 23.49 0.28 -6.78
N THR A 93 23.64 0.22 -5.45
CA THR A 93 22.59 0.51 -4.47
C THR A 93 23.12 1.56 -3.50
N VAL A 94 22.34 2.62 -3.31
CA VAL A 94 22.60 3.74 -2.40
C VAL A 94 21.48 3.75 -1.38
N ILE A 95 21.84 3.79 -0.10
CA ILE A 95 20.91 3.94 1.01
C ILE A 95 21.12 5.34 1.60
N VAL A 96 20.07 6.15 1.58
CA VAL A 96 20.11 7.55 2.01
C VAL A 96 19.21 7.72 3.23
N HIS A 97 19.82 7.91 4.40
CA HIS A 97 19.15 8.20 5.67
C HIS A 97 18.87 9.71 5.76
N ASN A 98 17.71 10.14 5.29
CA ASN A 98 17.33 11.55 5.30
C ASN A 98 15.82 11.73 5.08
N ALA A 99 15.12 12.26 6.09
CA ALA A 99 13.69 12.54 6.05
C ALA A 99 13.25 13.44 4.88
N ARG A 100 14.06 14.44 4.50
CA ARG A 100 13.72 15.31 3.38
C ARG A 100 13.82 14.56 2.05
N VAL A 101 14.86 13.75 1.87
CA VAL A 101 15.02 12.94 0.65
C VAL A 101 13.92 11.90 0.54
N ALA A 102 13.62 11.18 1.63
CA ALA A 102 12.51 10.22 1.69
C ALA A 102 11.18 10.85 1.28
N ASN A 103 10.89 12.05 1.79
CA ASN A 103 9.66 12.74 1.43
C ASN A 103 9.62 13.21 -0.04
N LEU A 104 10.75 13.59 -0.64
CA LEU A 104 10.81 13.96 -2.06
C LEU A 104 10.55 12.74 -2.96
N TYR A 105 11.15 11.60 -2.65
CA TYR A 105 10.87 10.34 -3.36
C TYR A 105 9.41 9.92 -3.19
N HIS A 106 8.83 10.10 -2.00
CA HIS A 106 7.40 9.83 -1.80
C HIS A 106 6.51 10.73 -2.66
N GLN A 107 6.83 12.01 -2.81
CA GLN A 107 6.05 12.91 -3.67
C GLN A 107 6.06 12.44 -5.13
N GLU A 108 7.20 11.99 -5.65
CA GLU A 108 7.28 11.39 -6.98
C GLU A 108 6.49 10.08 -7.05
N PHE A 109 6.60 9.20 -6.06
CA PHE A 109 5.81 7.97 -5.99
C PHE A 109 4.31 8.24 -6.08
N ARG A 110 3.82 9.28 -5.37
CA ARG A 110 2.42 9.73 -5.48
C ARG A 110 2.10 10.28 -6.87
N GLY A 111 3.03 11.00 -7.50
CA GLY A 111 2.90 11.43 -8.89
C GLY A 111 2.68 10.27 -9.85
N ILE A 112 3.47 9.20 -9.71
CA ILE A 112 3.33 7.96 -10.49
C ILE A 112 1.95 7.33 -10.27
N LEU A 113 1.54 7.14 -9.02
CA LEU A 113 0.21 6.59 -8.71
C LEU A 113 -0.92 7.44 -9.32
N ASN A 114 -0.82 8.76 -9.25
CA ASN A 114 -1.82 9.66 -9.82
C ASN A 114 -1.85 9.59 -11.36
N ALA A 115 -0.70 9.34 -12.00
CA ALA A 115 -0.60 9.18 -13.44
C ALA A 115 -1.23 7.86 -13.92
N LEU A 116 -1.01 6.76 -13.19
CA LEU A 116 -1.68 5.47 -13.44
C LEU A 116 -3.21 5.59 -13.38
N ASN A 117 -3.68 6.50 -12.54
CA ASN A 117 -5.08 6.71 -12.22
C ASN A 117 -5.79 7.75 -13.11
N GLY A 118 -5.12 8.26 -14.15
CA GLY A 118 -5.72 9.18 -15.11
C GLY A 118 -5.84 10.64 -14.65
N GLY A 119 -5.01 11.09 -13.70
CA GLY A 119 -4.96 12.49 -13.28
C GLY A 119 -6.09 12.86 -12.33
N GLY A 120 -6.02 12.35 -11.11
CA GLY A 120 -6.97 12.54 -10.02
C GLY A 120 -6.88 11.32 -9.10
N ASP A 121 -7.22 11.47 -7.82
CA ASP A 121 -7.17 10.41 -6.78
C ASP A 121 -8.13 9.22 -7.06
N ALA A 122 -7.99 8.54 -8.19
CA ALA A 122 -8.90 7.50 -8.67
C ALA A 122 -8.14 6.27 -9.16
N VAL A 123 -7.73 5.43 -8.21
CA VAL A 123 -7.21 4.10 -8.48
C VAL A 123 -8.16 3.32 -9.39
N GLN A 124 -7.71 3.01 -10.60
CA GLN A 124 -8.29 1.97 -11.43
C GLN A 124 -7.31 0.81 -11.48
N ASP A 125 -7.74 -0.34 -10.97
CA ASP A 125 -6.96 -1.57 -11.00
C ASP A 125 -7.81 -2.69 -11.61
N LEU A 126 -7.19 -3.47 -12.50
CA LEU A 126 -7.80 -4.57 -13.21
C LEU A 126 -7.94 -5.77 -12.26
N GLY A 127 -9.05 -5.82 -11.54
CA GLY A 127 -9.48 -7.01 -10.79
C GLY A 127 -9.19 -7.00 -9.29
N VAL A 128 -8.43 -6.02 -8.78
CA VAL A 128 -8.30 -5.76 -7.34
C VAL A 128 -9.45 -4.87 -6.88
N ARG A 129 -10.16 -5.26 -5.83
CA ARG A 129 -11.21 -4.41 -5.25
C ARG A 129 -10.58 -3.16 -4.65
N HIS A 130 -10.85 -2.01 -5.25
CA HIS A 130 -10.38 -0.75 -4.72
C HIS A 130 -11.45 -0.06 -3.87
N TRP A 131 -11.09 0.25 -2.62
CA TRP A 131 -11.85 1.14 -1.75
C TRP A 131 -10.91 2.12 -1.08
N THR A 132 -11.40 3.31 -0.78
CA THR A 132 -10.64 4.38 -0.14
C THR A 132 -11.16 4.62 1.27
N LEU A 133 -10.26 5.01 2.17
CA LEU A 133 -10.59 5.45 3.52
C LEU A 133 -10.26 6.93 3.66
N MET A 134 -11.25 7.74 3.99
CA MET A 134 -11.08 9.19 4.16
C MET A 134 -12.02 9.77 5.22
N PRO A 135 -11.64 10.83 5.95
CA PRO A 135 -10.27 11.29 6.09
C PRO A 135 -9.42 10.24 6.82
N ASN A 136 -8.11 10.28 6.60
CA ASN A 136 -7.15 9.51 7.37
C ASN A 136 -5.86 10.33 7.48
N PRO A 137 -5.50 10.85 8.67
CA PRO A 137 -6.13 10.63 9.99
C PRO A 137 -7.57 11.17 10.12
N ALA A 138 -8.35 10.57 11.02
CA ALA A 138 -9.73 10.92 11.33
C ALA A 138 -9.93 11.23 12.82
N ARG A 139 -11.00 11.95 13.17
CA ARG A 139 -11.38 12.24 14.57
C ARG A 139 -12.68 11.55 14.93
N GLU A 140 -13.79 12.09 14.44
CA GLU A 140 -15.13 11.60 14.79
C GLU A 140 -15.65 10.57 13.81
N GLN A 141 -15.30 10.70 12.53
CA GLN A 141 -15.87 9.89 11.45
C GLN A 141 -14.84 9.62 10.35
N ALA A 142 -14.97 8.46 9.72
CA ALA A 142 -14.28 8.12 8.47
C ALA A 142 -15.22 7.40 7.51
N TRP A 143 -14.99 7.56 6.21
CA TRP A 143 -15.75 7.01 5.11
C TRP A 143 -14.90 6.00 4.35
N VAL A 144 -15.41 4.79 4.24
CA VAL A 144 -14.92 3.71 3.39
C VAL A 144 -15.71 3.75 2.09
N GLN A 145 -15.12 4.29 1.01
CA GLN A 145 -15.79 4.45 -0.28
C GLN A 145 -15.34 3.37 -1.27
N GLY A 146 -16.25 2.86 -2.10
CA GLY A 146 -15.95 1.79 -3.06
C GLY A 146 -16.25 0.37 -2.56
N VAL A 147 -16.96 0.24 -1.44
CA VAL A 147 -17.40 -1.06 -0.91
C VAL A 147 -18.73 -1.51 -1.53
N ASN A 148 -18.92 -2.81 -1.70
CA ASN A 148 -20.19 -3.36 -2.14
C ASN A 148 -21.16 -3.52 -0.96
N ALA A 149 -22.46 -3.62 -1.27
CA ALA A 149 -23.51 -3.83 -0.27
C ALA A 149 -23.33 -5.11 0.56
N THR A 150 -22.68 -6.14 0.00
CA THR A 150 -22.45 -7.43 0.64
C THR A 150 -21.13 -7.51 1.40
N ASP A 151 -20.28 -6.49 1.33
CA ASP A 151 -18.98 -6.51 1.98
C ASP A 151 -19.13 -6.26 3.47
N ALA A 152 -18.48 -7.06 4.32
CA ALA A 152 -18.37 -6.78 5.74
C ALA A 152 -17.24 -5.76 5.97
N VAL A 153 -17.55 -4.66 6.66
CA VAL A 153 -16.57 -3.64 7.05
C VAL A 153 -16.41 -3.74 8.56
N THR A 154 -15.22 -4.09 9.03
CA THR A 154 -14.90 -4.23 10.46
C THR A 154 -13.69 -3.38 10.80
N VAL A 155 -13.56 -3.01 12.07
CA VAL A 155 -12.39 -2.26 12.57
C VAL A 155 -11.71 -3.08 13.65
N LEU A 156 -10.40 -3.23 13.54
CA LEU A 156 -9.54 -3.97 14.47
C LEU A 156 -8.60 -3.02 15.22
N ASP A 157 -8.36 -3.29 16.50
CA ASP A 157 -7.32 -2.61 17.28
C ASP A 157 -5.91 -3.18 16.99
N ALA A 158 -4.89 -2.62 17.65
CA ALA A 158 -3.50 -3.07 17.55
C ALA A 158 -3.25 -4.52 17.98
N GLY A 159 -4.16 -5.13 18.74
CA GLY A 159 -4.12 -6.54 19.11
C GLY A 159 -4.86 -7.45 18.12
N GLY A 160 -5.38 -6.92 17.01
CA GLY A 160 -6.19 -7.66 16.05
C GLY A 160 -7.61 -7.96 16.54
N ARG A 161 -8.04 -7.37 17.66
CA ARG A 161 -9.38 -7.57 18.21
C ARG A 161 -10.35 -6.63 17.51
N GLN A 162 -11.51 -7.16 17.11
CA GLN A 162 -12.57 -6.33 16.56
C GLN A 162 -13.12 -5.36 17.60
N VAL A 163 -13.15 -4.09 17.22
CA VAL A 163 -13.74 -3.00 17.98
C VAL A 163 -15.17 -2.79 17.53
N GLN A 164 -16.06 -2.58 18.49
CA GLN A 164 -17.47 -2.30 18.23
C GLN A 164 -17.65 -0.81 17.99
N LEU A 165 -18.22 -0.46 16.84
CA LEU A 165 -18.58 0.90 16.47
C LEU A 165 -19.77 0.89 15.50
N ASP A 166 -20.47 2.02 15.41
CA ASP A 166 -21.58 2.16 14.49
C ASP A 166 -21.07 2.35 13.07
N VAL A 167 -21.55 1.49 12.16
CA VAL A 167 -21.25 1.55 10.72
C VAL A 167 -22.52 1.87 9.95
N TRP A 168 -22.61 3.08 9.42
CA TRP A 168 -23.71 3.53 8.59
C TRP A 168 -23.41 3.28 7.11
N ARG A 169 -24.37 2.78 6.33
CA ARG A 169 -24.16 2.49 4.91
C ARG A 169 -25.11 3.27 4.02
N GLN A 170 -24.54 3.82 2.95
CA GLN A 170 -25.30 4.45 1.88
C GLN A 170 -24.65 4.14 0.53
N GLY A 171 -25.31 3.29 -0.27
CA GLY A 171 -24.78 2.87 -1.57
C GLY A 171 -23.44 2.15 -1.44
N ASN A 172 -22.41 2.70 -2.08
CA ASN A 172 -21.04 2.17 -2.10
C ASN A 172 -20.14 2.79 -1.00
N VAL A 173 -20.73 3.43 0.01
CA VAL A 173 -20.01 4.08 1.10
C VAL A 173 -20.44 3.52 2.45
N ALA A 174 -19.46 3.22 3.31
CA ALA A 174 -19.67 2.92 4.72
C ALA A 174 -19.02 4.02 5.59
N GLN A 175 -19.80 4.68 6.43
CA GLN A 175 -19.37 5.66 7.42
C GLN A 175 -19.13 4.95 8.76
N LEU A 176 -17.95 5.15 9.32
CA LEU A 176 -17.50 4.64 10.62
C LEU A 176 -17.64 5.75 11.66
N GLU A 177 -18.37 5.52 12.75
CA GLU A 177 -18.41 6.42 13.90
C GLU A 177 -17.25 6.10 14.85
N LEU A 178 -16.27 7.01 14.93
CA LEU A 178 -15.01 6.83 15.65
C LEU A 178 -15.01 7.50 17.02
N GLY A 179 -16.02 8.30 17.36
CA GLY A 179 -16.04 9.11 18.58
C GLY A 179 -15.92 8.35 19.91
N ALA A 180 -16.16 7.03 19.91
CA ALA A 180 -15.97 6.16 21.07
C ALA A 180 -14.58 5.51 21.13
N LEU A 181 -13.77 5.64 20.08
CA LEU A 181 -12.44 5.06 19.99
C LEU A 181 -11.42 5.95 20.70
N SER A 182 -10.46 5.31 21.37
CA SER A 182 -9.29 6.04 21.88
C SER A 182 -8.38 6.44 20.71
N PRO A 183 -7.69 7.59 20.78
CA PRO A 183 -6.69 7.96 19.78
C PRO A 183 -5.64 6.85 19.63
N GLY A 184 -5.31 6.52 18.38
CA GLY A 184 -4.44 5.39 18.08
C GLY A 184 -4.58 4.86 16.66
N MET A 185 -3.86 3.78 16.38
CA MET A 185 -3.87 3.10 15.08
C MET A 185 -4.83 1.92 15.11
N TYR A 186 -5.65 1.83 14.07
CA TYR A 186 -6.62 0.75 13.84
C TYR A 186 -6.47 0.23 12.40
N HIS A 187 -7.03 -0.95 12.13
CA HIS A 187 -7.19 -1.46 10.76
C HIS A 187 -8.66 -1.53 10.40
N VAL A 188 -9.02 -0.95 9.28
CA VAL A 188 -10.30 -1.17 8.62
C VAL A 188 -10.13 -2.38 7.72
N VAL A 189 -10.95 -3.39 7.94
CA VAL A 189 -10.96 -4.64 7.18
C VAL A 189 -12.24 -4.73 6.38
N VAL A 190 -12.10 -4.92 5.07
CA VAL A 190 -13.20 -5.14 4.14
C VAL A 190 -13.15 -6.59 3.67
N THR A 191 -14.12 -7.38 4.12
CA THR A 191 -14.29 -8.78 3.72
C THR A 191 -15.41 -8.89 2.71
N ALA A 192 -15.05 -9.32 1.52
CA ALA A 192 -15.95 -9.56 0.42
C ALA A 192 -16.84 -10.80 0.62
N ALA A 193 -17.99 -10.83 -0.06
CA ALA A 193 -18.86 -12.01 -0.09
C ALA A 193 -18.20 -13.31 -0.60
N ASN A 194 -17.15 -13.19 -1.43
CA ASN A 194 -16.36 -14.32 -1.92
C ASN A 194 -15.19 -14.69 -0.98
N GLY A 195 -15.11 -14.09 0.21
CA GLY A 195 -14.07 -14.36 1.21
C GLY A 195 -12.76 -13.58 1.02
N VAL A 196 -12.62 -12.78 -0.04
CA VAL A 196 -11.45 -11.92 -0.24
C VAL A 196 -11.41 -10.85 0.86
N VAL A 197 -10.28 -10.75 1.55
CA VAL A 197 -10.06 -9.77 2.62
C VAL A 197 -9.09 -8.71 2.13
N THR A 198 -9.44 -7.45 2.31
CA THR A 198 -8.58 -6.29 2.05
C THR A 198 -8.56 -5.42 3.30
N THR A 199 -7.43 -4.77 3.58
CA THR A 199 -7.28 -3.98 4.81
C THR A 199 -6.63 -2.63 4.51
N THR A 200 -6.95 -1.62 5.32
CA THR A 200 -6.22 -0.35 5.33
C THR A 200 -6.17 0.20 6.75
N ARG A 201 -5.18 1.05 7.03
CA ARG A 201 -5.00 1.64 8.36
C ARG A 201 -5.90 2.84 8.55
N LEU A 202 -6.36 3.02 9.77
CA LEU A 202 -7.07 4.21 10.23
C LEU A 202 -6.33 4.79 11.43
N ALA A 203 -5.85 6.02 11.31
CA ALA A 203 -5.33 6.80 12.43
C ALA A 203 -6.47 7.62 13.06
N VAL A 204 -6.79 7.36 14.33
CA VAL A 204 -7.79 8.11 15.12
C VAL A 204 -7.06 9.13 16.00
N GLN A 205 -7.51 10.39 15.97
CA GLN A 205 -6.94 11.52 16.72
C GLN A 205 -7.86 12.03 17.82
#